data_AF-A0A7K9RA14-F1
#
_entry.id   AF-A0A7K9RA14-F1
#
_cell.length_a   1.000
_cell.length_b   1.000
_cell.length_c   1.000
_cell.angle_alpha   90.00
_cell.angle_beta   90.00
_cell.angle_gamma   90.00
#
_symmetry.space_group_name_H-M   'P 1'
#
loop_
_entity.id
_entity.type
_entity.pdbx_description
1 polymer ?
#
loop_
_entity_poly.entity_id
_entity_poly.type
_entity_poly.pdbx_seq_one_letter_code
_entity_poly.pdbx_strand_id
1 'polypeptide(L)'
;AVVLACGLFQDEHLNIVTDSIFVARLCLAMSGPGVSTSAAASMLEEALSSRQGTVSVIHVNSHNPVKGYYQTGNDKADAAAKGVWTLQQARQLHESLHIGAKALAKRCGISTADAKHVVATCPHCQK
;
A
#
# COMPACT_ATOMS: atom_id res chain seq x y z
N ALA A 1 -1.63 -3.87 0.54
CA ALA A 1 -0.59 -4.20 -0.45
C ALA A 1 -0.74 -5.63 -0.99
N VAL A 2 -0.66 -6.67 -0.16
CA VAL A 2 -0.77 -8.07 -0.61
C VAL A 2 -2.08 -8.37 -1.35
N VAL A 3 -3.23 -7.95 -0.81
CA VAL A 3 -4.55 -8.06 -1.48
C VAL A 3 -4.53 -7.43 -2.88
N LEU A 4 -3.95 -6.22 -3.01
CA LEU A 4 -3.84 -5.52 -4.28
C LEU A 4 -2.98 -6.29 -5.29
N ALA A 5 -1.81 -6.80 -4.85
CA ALA A 5 -0.96 -7.62 -5.71
C ALA A 5 -1.68 -8.89 -6.17
N CYS A 6 -2.41 -9.54 -5.26
CA CYS A 6 -3.21 -10.73 -5.56
C CYS A 6 -4.29 -10.47 -6.62
N GLY A 7 -4.96 -9.32 -6.54
CA GLY A 7 -6.00 -8.93 -7.49
C GLY A 7 -5.49 -8.42 -8.84
N LEU A 8 -4.26 -7.88 -8.91
CA LEU A 8 -3.65 -7.41 -10.17
C LEU A 8 -3.11 -8.56 -11.03
N PHE A 9 -2.62 -9.63 -10.41
CA PHE A 9 -1.93 -10.73 -11.09
C PHE A 9 -2.61 -12.08 -10.81
N GLN A 10 -3.91 -12.18 -11.05
CA GLN A 10 -4.76 -13.31 -10.62
C GLN A 10 -4.33 -14.67 -11.20
N ASP A 11 -3.88 -14.66 -12.46
CA ASP A 11 -3.51 -15.88 -13.20
C ASP A 11 -2.02 -16.23 -13.09
N GLU A 12 -1.19 -15.30 -12.59
CA GLU A 12 0.26 -15.49 -12.52
C GLU A 12 0.70 -16.15 -11.21
N HIS A 13 1.78 -16.94 -11.28
CA HIS A 13 2.46 -17.42 -10.07
C HIS A 13 3.23 -16.28 -9.41
N LEU A 14 2.91 -15.97 -8.15
CA LEU A 14 3.48 -14.83 -7.43
C LEU A 14 4.41 -15.25 -6.29
N ASN A 15 5.53 -14.52 -6.18
CA ASN A 15 6.35 -14.47 -4.98
C ASN A 15 6.20 -13.09 -4.34
N ILE A 16 5.44 -13.02 -3.25
CA ILE A 16 5.17 -11.79 -2.51
C ILE A 16 6.16 -11.68 -1.37
N VAL A 17 6.89 -10.57 -1.32
CA VAL A 17 7.79 -10.24 -0.22
C VAL A 17 7.13 -9.15 0.61
N THR A 18 7.01 -9.37 1.92
CA THR A 18 6.42 -8.41 2.86
C THR A 18 7.30 -8.23 4.08
N ASP A 19 7.42 -7.00 4.56
CA ASP A 19 8.05 -6.69 5.84
C ASP A 19 7.07 -6.67 7.03
N SER A 20 5.79 -6.91 6.76
CA SER A 20 4.78 -7.03 7.79
C SER A 20 4.75 -8.46 8.34
N ILE A 21 5.35 -8.66 9.51
CA ILE A 21 5.28 -9.94 10.24
C ILE A 21 3.83 -10.35 10.51
N PHE A 22 2.94 -9.38 10.71
CA PHE A 22 1.51 -9.62 10.88
C PHE A 22 0.90 -10.25 9.63
N VAL A 23 1.11 -9.66 8.45
CA VAL A 23 0.58 -10.19 7.19
C VAL A 23 1.17 -11.57 6.89
N ALA A 24 2.48 -11.75 7.08
CA ALA A 24 3.12 -13.05 6.86
C ALA A 24 2.53 -14.15 7.75
N ARG A 25 2.34 -13.86 9.04
CA ARG A 25 1.72 -14.81 9.99
C ARG A 25 0.25 -15.07 9.65
N LEU A 26 -0.48 -14.05 9.23
CA LEU A 26 -1.87 -14.20 8.82
C LEU A 26 -2.00 -15.11 7.60
N CYS A 27 -1.16 -14.93 6.57
CA CYS A 27 -1.10 -15.82 5.41
C CYS A 27 -0.76 -17.27 5.77
N LEU A 28 0.19 -17.48 6.68
CA LEU A 28 0.52 -18.82 7.17
C LEU A 28 -0.64 -19.46 7.94
N ALA A 29 -1.29 -18.69 8.81
CA ALA A 29 -2.37 -19.19 9.63
C ALA A 29 -3.58 -19.60 8.77
N MET A 30 -3.93 -18.85 7.72
CA MET A 30 -5.04 -19.19 6.80
C MET A 30 -4.85 -20.52 6.06
N SER A 31 -3.65 -21.11 6.09
CA SER A 31 -3.42 -22.46 5.58
C SER A 31 -3.91 -23.58 6.53
N GLY A 32 -4.35 -23.23 7.75
CA GLY A 32 -4.91 -24.15 8.75
C GLY A 32 -6.38 -23.82 9.09
N PRO A 33 -7.15 -24.78 9.63
CA PRO A 33 -8.54 -24.54 10.00
C PRO A 33 -8.65 -23.50 11.12
N GLY A 34 -9.40 -22.42 10.88
CA GLY A 34 -9.84 -21.47 11.92
C GLY A 34 -9.20 -20.08 11.91
N VAL A 35 -9.05 -19.41 10.77
CA VAL A 35 -8.40 -18.09 10.73
C VAL A 35 -9.32 -16.90 10.41
N SER A 36 -9.62 -16.21 11.52
CA SER A 36 -9.75 -14.76 11.72
C SER A 36 -11.04 -14.03 11.30
N THR A 37 -11.52 -13.24 12.25
CA THR A 37 -12.73 -12.41 12.30
C THR A 37 -12.50 -10.95 11.84
N SER A 38 -11.28 -10.59 11.44
CA SER A 38 -10.96 -9.20 11.07
C SER A 38 -11.20 -8.94 9.57
N ALA A 39 -11.67 -7.74 9.22
CA ALA A 39 -11.91 -7.37 7.82
C ALA A 39 -10.67 -7.57 6.93
N ALA A 40 -9.46 -7.28 7.45
CA ALA A 40 -8.22 -7.47 6.72
C ALA A 40 -7.92 -8.95 6.41
N ALA A 41 -8.29 -9.85 7.33
CA ALA A 41 -8.14 -11.29 7.11
C ALA A 41 -9.14 -11.79 6.07
N SER A 42 -10.41 -11.38 6.14
CA SER A 42 -11.41 -11.75 5.14
C SER A 42 -11.03 -11.27 3.74
N MET A 43 -10.55 -10.03 3.60
CA MET A 43 -10.06 -9.52 2.32
C MET A 43 -8.86 -10.29 1.78
N LEU A 44 -7.95 -10.72 2.66
CA LEU A 44 -6.80 -11.53 2.28
C LEU A 44 -7.21 -12.95 1.87
N GLU A 45 -8.10 -13.58 2.61
CA GLU A 45 -8.62 -14.91 2.31
C GLU A 45 -9.37 -14.93 0.98
N GLU A 46 -10.25 -13.95 0.73
CA GLU A 46 -10.95 -13.80 -0.54
C GLU A 46 -9.96 -13.57 -1.70
N ALA A 47 -8.98 -12.69 -1.52
CA ALA A 47 -7.99 -12.40 -2.54
C ALA A 47 -7.03 -13.57 -2.82
N LEU A 48 -6.81 -14.47 -1.86
CA LEU A 48 -5.98 -15.66 -2.07
C LEU A 48 -6.79 -16.80 -2.68
N SER A 49 -8.04 -17.00 -2.24
CA SER A 49 -8.92 -18.08 -2.72
C SER A 49 -9.44 -17.87 -4.14
N SER A 50 -9.57 -16.62 -4.58
CA SER A 50 -10.01 -16.27 -5.95
C SER A 50 -8.93 -16.42 -7.02
N ARG A 51 -7.70 -16.79 -6.66
CA ARG A 51 -6.56 -16.84 -7.58
C ARG A 51 -6.40 -18.18 -8.26
N GLN A 52 -5.98 -18.13 -9.52
CA GLN A 52 -5.63 -19.32 -10.31
C GLN A 52 -4.14 -19.65 -10.21
N GLY A 53 -3.28 -18.62 -10.12
CA GLY A 53 -1.84 -18.79 -9.94
C GLY A 53 -1.44 -18.96 -8.47
N THR A 54 -0.47 -19.84 -8.21
CA THR A 54 0.03 -20.07 -6.84
C THR A 54 0.70 -18.82 -6.26
N VAL A 55 0.70 -18.71 -4.92
CA VAL A 55 1.33 -17.60 -4.20
C VAL A 55 2.26 -18.15 -3.14
N SER A 56 3.48 -17.62 -3.11
CA SER A 56 4.39 -17.75 -1.98
C SER A 56 4.53 -16.40 -1.29
N VAL A 57 4.36 -16.36 0.03
CA VAL A 57 4.55 -15.15 0.84
C VAL A 57 5.79 -15.31 1.70
N ILE A 58 6.77 -14.41 1.53
CA ILE A 58 8.03 -14.40 2.25
C ILE A 58 8.10 -13.16 3.12
N HIS A 59 8.43 -13.35 4.40
CA HIS A 59 8.67 -12.24 5.31
C HIS A 59 10.14 -11.78 5.26
N VAL A 60 10.36 -10.46 5.26
CA VAL A 60 11.69 -9.85 5.43
C VAL A 60 11.69 -8.85 6.58
N ASN A 61 12.78 -8.73 7.33
CA ASN A 61 12.89 -7.69 8.35
C ASN A 61 13.31 -6.38 7.69
N SER A 62 12.42 -5.38 7.62
CA SER A 62 12.70 -4.07 7.01
C SER A 62 13.94 -3.35 7.56
N HIS A 63 14.29 -3.60 8.82
CA HIS A 63 15.43 -2.98 9.51
C HIS A 63 16.73 -3.79 9.44
N ASN A 64 16.85 -4.76 8.54
CA ASN A 64 18.10 -5.51 8.39
C ASN A 64 19.22 -4.58 7.86
N PRO A 65 20.35 -4.43 8.59
CA PRO A 65 21.45 -3.56 8.17
C PRO A 65 22.16 -4.06 6.90
N VAL A 66 22.05 -5.35 6.55
CA VAL A 66 22.63 -5.91 5.33
C VAL A 66 21.55 -5.98 4.26
N LYS A 67 21.65 -5.11 3.25
CA LYS A 67 20.68 -5.03 2.16
C LYS A 67 20.95 -6.07 1.08
N GLY A 68 20.14 -7.12 1.07
CA GLY A 68 20.03 -8.06 -0.06
C GLY A 68 18.94 -7.66 -1.05
N TYR A 69 18.74 -8.47 -2.10
CA TYR A 69 17.76 -8.21 -3.17
C TYR A 69 16.35 -7.88 -2.66
N TYR A 70 15.85 -8.65 -1.68
CA TYR A 70 14.52 -8.44 -1.12
C TYR A 70 14.41 -7.11 -0.35
N GLN A 71 15.48 -6.69 0.32
CA GLN A 71 15.52 -5.44 1.08
C GLN A 71 15.43 -4.23 0.16
N THR A 72 16.15 -4.26 -0.97
CA THR A 72 16.08 -3.20 -1.99
C THR A 72 14.69 -3.10 -2.62
N GLY A 73 14.01 -4.23 -2.83
CA GLY A 73 12.62 -4.25 -3.28
C GLY A 73 11.66 -3.67 -2.24
N ASN A 74 11.83 -4.06 -0.96
CA ASN A 74 11.02 -3.54 0.13
C ASN A 74 11.15 -2.02 0.29
N ASP A 75 12.38 -1.49 0.24
CA ASP A 75 12.62 -0.03 0.32
C ASP A 75 11.85 0.74 -0.76
N LYS A 76 11.77 0.19 -1.98
CA LYS A 76 11.00 0.78 -3.08
C LYS A 76 9.49 0.72 -2.81
N ALA A 77 9.01 -0.42 -2.32
CA ALA A 77 7.60 -0.59 -1.95
C ALA A 77 7.19 0.36 -0.81
N ASP A 78 8.04 0.53 0.20
CA ASP A 78 7.82 1.47 1.32
C ASP A 78 7.81 2.92 0.85
N ALA A 79 8.75 3.30 -0.02
CA ALA A 79 8.77 4.65 -0.59
C ALA A 79 7.49 4.93 -1.38
N ALA A 80 7.03 3.97 -2.18
CA ALA A 80 5.77 4.08 -2.92
C ALA A 80 4.56 4.18 -1.98
N ALA A 81 4.50 3.33 -0.95
CA ALA A 81 3.42 3.34 0.04
C ALA A 81 3.36 4.67 0.82
N LYS A 82 4.52 5.20 1.23
CA LYS A 82 4.63 6.53 1.85
C LYS A 82 4.11 7.63 0.93
N GLY A 83 4.46 7.59 -0.36
CA GLY A 83 3.96 8.55 -1.34
C GLY A 83 2.44 8.52 -1.51
N VAL A 84 1.83 7.33 -1.54
CA VAL A 84 0.36 7.21 -1.59
C VAL A 84 -0.29 7.81 -0.34
N TRP A 85 0.27 7.52 0.84
CA TRP A 85 -0.22 8.04 2.11
C TRP A 85 -0.15 9.58 2.18
N THR A 86 0.98 10.18 1.78
CA THR A 86 1.13 11.65 1.79
C THR A 86 0.16 12.32 0.81
N LEU A 87 -0.12 11.72 -0.35
CA LEU A 87 -1.12 12.24 -1.29
C LEU A 87 -2.55 12.16 -0.75
N GLN A 88 -2.90 11.08 -0.05
CA GLN A 88 -4.20 10.96 0.62
C GLN A 88 -4.37 12.04 1.69
N GLN A 89 -3.35 12.23 2.54
CA GLN A 89 -3.34 13.30 3.54
C GLN A 89 -3.46 14.68 2.91
N ALA A 90 -2.79 14.91 1.76
CA ALA A 90 -2.87 16.17 1.04
C ALA A 90 -4.29 16.43 0.49
N ARG A 91 -4.96 15.42 -0.04
CA ARG A 91 -6.37 15.54 -0.48
C ARG A 91 -7.27 15.92 0.68
N GLN A 92 -7.20 15.22 1.80
CA GLN A 92 -8.00 15.49 3.00
C GLN A 92 -7.72 16.89 3.59
N LEU A 93 -6.45 17.31 3.63
CA LEU A 93 -6.09 18.65 4.10
C LEU A 93 -6.61 19.74 3.16
N HIS A 94 -6.57 19.50 1.85
CA HIS A 94 -7.09 20.45 0.88
C HIS A 94 -8.63 20.51 0.90
N GLU A 95 -9.32 19.37 1.02
CA GLU A 95 -10.78 19.30 1.18
C GLU A 95 -11.28 20.05 2.43
N SER A 96 -10.49 20.04 3.51
CA SER A 96 -10.86 20.71 4.76
C SER A 96 -10.56 22.22 4.77
N LEU A 97 -9.44 22.65 4.17
CA LEU A 97 -8.96 24.04 4.31
C LEU A 97 -8.86 24.82 3.00
N HIS A 98 -9.07 24.18 1.85
CA HIS A 98 -8.92 24.75 0.51
C HIS A 98 -7.62 25.55 0.30
N ILE A 99 -6.53 25.13 0.94
CA ILE A 99 -5.23 25.80 0.83
C ILE A 99 -4.63 25.62 -0.56
N GLY A 100 -3.96 26.66 -1.06
CA GLY A 100 -3.32 26.63 -2.38
C GLY A 100 -2.15 25.65 -2.49
N ALA A 101 -1.84 25.25 -3.73
CA ALA A 101 -0.88 24.17 -4.03
C ALA A 101 0.51 24.35 -3.39
N LYS A 102 1.02 25.59 -3.32
CA LYS A 102 2.33 25.87 -2.71
C LYS A 102 2.34 25.60 -1.20
N ALA A 103 1.27 25.99 -0.50
CA ALA A 103 1.13 25.74 0.93
C ALA A 103 0.90 24.25 1.20
N LEU A 104 0.10 23.59 0.36
CA LEU A 104 -0.19 22.18 0.44
C LEU A 104 1.06 21.31 0.26
N ALA A 105 1.87 21.59 -0.79
CA ALA A 105 3.13 20.89 -1.04
C ALA A 105 4.07 20.95 0.18
N LYS A 106 4.22 22.15 0.77
CA LYS A 106 5.06 22.34 1.95
C LYS A 106 4.53 21.59 3.19
N ARG A 107 3.22 21.61 3.43
CA ARG A 107 2.61 20.97 4.62
C ARG A 107 2.62 19.45 4.55
N CYS A 108 2.41 18.87 3.37
CA CYS A 108 2.31 17.43 3.20
C CYS A 108 3.60 16.77 2.69
N GLY A 109 4.65 17.56 2.40
CA GLY A 109 5.91 17.03 1.87
C GLY A 109 5.78 16.36 0.50
N ILE A 110 4.83 16.82 -0.32
CA ILE A 110 4.57 16.28 -1.67
C ILE A 110 5.15 17.19 -2.75
N SER A 111 5.28 16.69 -3.97
CA SER A 111 5.78 17.48 -5.09
C SER A 111 4.81 18.63 -5.42
N THR A 112 5.34 19.70 -6.02
CA THR A 112 4.50 20.83 -6.46
C THR A 112 3.54 20.41 -7.58
N ALA A 113 3.91 19.44 -8.41
CA ALA A 113 3.05 18.88 -9.45
C ALA A 113 1.86 18.14 -8.83
N ASP A 114 2.11 17.29 -7.83
CA ASP A 114 1.06 16.57 -7.13
C ASP A 114 0.11 17.52 -6.39
N ALA A 115 0.66 18.53 -5.70
CA ALA A 115 -0.16 19.51 -5.01
C ALA A 115 -1.04 20.32 -5.98
N LYS A 116 -0.51 20.68 -7.16
CA LYS A 116 -1.30 21.32 -8.23
C LYS A 116 -2.41 20.40 -8.72
N HIS A 117 -2.11 19.11 -8.91
CA HIS A 117 -3.12 18.13 -9.32
C HIS A 117 -4.24 18.02 -8.27
N VAL A 118 -3.91 17.93 -6.98
CA VAL A 118 -4.92 17.87 -5.90
C VAL A 118 -5.86 19.07 -5.95
N VAL A 119 -5.31 20.29 -6.06
CA VAL A 119 -6.12 21.51 -6.17
C VAL A 119 -6.92 21.54 -7.48
N ALA A 120 -6.34 21.07 -8.58
CA ALA A 120 -7.00 21.00 -9.89
C ALA A 120 -8.22 20.05 -9.88
N THR A 121 -8.15 18.98 -9.11
CA THR A 121 -9.26 18.02 -8.97
C THR A 121 -10.34 18.46 -7.97
N CYS A 122 -10.18 19.58 -7.27
CA CYS A 122 -11.13 20.04 -6.26
C CYS A 122 -12.33 20.76 -6.91
N PRO A 123 -13.57 20.24 -6.80
CA PRO A 123 -14.74 20.83 -7.45
C PRO A 123 -15.12 22.21 -6.88
N HIS A 124 -14.70 22.52 -5.65
CA HIS A 124 -14.97 23.81 -4.99
C HIS A 124 -14.01 24.91 -5.44
N CYS A 125 -12.79 24.56 -5.84
CA CYS A 125 -11.75 25.51 -6.22
C CYS A 125 -11.63 25.73 -7.74
N GLN A 126 -12.30 24.91 -8.55
CA GLN A 126 -12.34 25.03 -10.03
C GLN A 126 -13.47 25.93 -10.54
N LYS A 127 -14.08 26.74 -9.67
CA LYS A 127 -15.10 27.73 -10.04
C LYS A 127 -14.50 29.09 -10.34
#